data_AF-A0A9D7LCD2-F1
#
_entry.id   AF-A0A9D7LCD2-F1
#
_cell.length_a   1.000
_cell.length_b   1.000
_cell.length_c   1.000
_cell.angle_alpha   90.00
_cell.angle_beta   90.00
_cell.angle_gamma   90.00
#
_symmetry.space_group_name_H-M   'P 1'
#
loop_
_entity.id
_entity.type
_entity.pdbx_description
1 polymer ?
#
loop_
_entity_poly.entity_id
_entity_poly.type
_entity_poly.pdbx_seq_one_letter_code
_entity_poly.pdbx_strand_id
1 'polypeptide(L)'
;MKRSHYVLMAMVVVAALAGWGVAYFEHKGRVERAAVEALAEARKPGQYLAKLIRDSDAATLVYLPGKDEKDERLIQVSDPQWRERLAAILESATYEITDKHLLGISQPMIRIYKNGAPVLSLMMRGKVISPYCDAIQSDLIVHEEVTASIWKLIAEQDPKP
;
A
#
# COMPACT_ATOMS: atom_id res chain seq x y z
N MET A 1 26.67 -55.86 -3.53
CA MET A 1 26.57 -54.52 -4.16
C MET A 1 25.32 -53.71 -3.75
N LYS A 2 24.70 -53.92 -2.57
CA LYS A 2 23.50 -53.15 -2.15
C LYS A 2 23.81 -51.90 -1.29
N ARG A 3 24.91 -51.88 -0.53
CA ARG A 3 25.26 -50.76 0.37
C ARG A 3 25.61 -49.44 -0.33
N SER A 4 26.18 -49.48 -1.53
CA SER A 4 26.64 -48.27 -2.24
C SER A 4 25.50 -47.43 -2.84
N HIS A 5 24.37 -48.06 -3.17
CA HIS A 5 23.21 -47.37 -3.77
C HIS A 5 22.41 -46.55 -2.74
N TYR A 6 22.31 -47.03 -1.50
CA TYR A 6 21.63 -46.31 -0.42
C TYR A 6 22.39 -45.05 0.03
N VAL A 7 23.73 -45.08 -0.01
CA VAL A 7 24.56 -43.92 0.32
C VAL A 7 24.40 -42.82 -0.74
N LEU A 8 24.37 -43.19 -2.02
CA LEU A 8 24.19 -42.23 -3.11
C LEU A 8 22.77 -41.62 -3.08
N MET A 9 21.73 -42.43 -2.84
CA MET A 9 20.36 -41.92 -2.71
C MET A 9 20.17 -41.03 -1.47
N ALA A 10 20.77 -41.39 -0.33
CA ALA A 10 20.72 -40.58 0.88
C ALA A 10 21.38 -39.21 0.67
N MET A 11 22.50 -39.14 -0.07
CA MET A 11 23.14 -37.86 -0.38
C MET A 11 22.30 -36.96 -1.29
N VAL A 12 21.61 -37.53 -2.29
CA VAL A 12 20.72 -36.75 -3.19
C VAL A 12 19.52 -36.18 -2.44
N VAL A 13 18.92 -36.95 -1.53
CA VAL A 13 17.78 -36.49 -0.71
C VAL A 13 18.21 -35.39 0.27
N VAL A 14 19.38 -35.51 0.89
CA VAL A 14 19.92 -34.48 1.80
C VAL A 14 20.27 -33.20 1.03
N ALA A 15 20.84 -33.29 -0.18
CA ALA A 15 21.14 -32.12 -1.01
C ALA A 15 19.86 -31.40 -1.48
N ALA A 16 18.81 -32.15 -1.86
CA ALA A 16 17.53 -31.59 -2.25
C ALA A 16 16.83 -30.87 -1.07
N LEU A 17 16.87 -31.44 0.13
CA LEU A 17 16.33 -30.83 1.34
C LEU A 17 17.13 -29.60 1.79
N ALA A 18 18.46 -29.63 1.64
CA ALA A 18 19.31 -28.47 1.92
C ALA A 18 19.05 -27.32 0.94
N GLY A 19 18.90 -27.60 -0.36
CA GLY A 19 18.54 -26.60 -1.37
C GLY A 19 17.16 -25.97 -1.11
N TRP A 20 16.19 -26.78 -0.69
CA TRP A 20 14.86 -26.29 -0.28
C TRP A 20 14.92 -25.44 1.00
N GLY A 21 15.70 -25.86 1.99
CA GLY A 21 15.93 -25.10 3.21
C GLY A 21 16.57 -23.74 2.94
N VAL A 22 17.63 -23.69 2.13
CA VAL A 22 18.30 -22.44 1.75
C VAL A 22 17.34 -21.50 1.01
N ALA A 23 16.60 -22.00 0.02
CA ALA A 23 15.63 -21.19 -0.72
C ALA A 23 14.49 -20.68 0.18
N TYR A 24 14.02 -21.49 1.14
CA TYR A 24 13.01 -21.10 2.10
C TYR A 24 13.51 -20.02 3.07
N PHE A 25 14.71 -20.18 3.64
CA PHE A 25 15.30 -19.17 4.53
C PHE A 25 15.68 -17.89 3.79
N GLU A 26 16.09 -17.97 2.52
CA GLU A 26 16.37 -16.80 1.69
C GLU A 26 15.10 -16.07 1.26
N HIS A 27 14.00 -16.79 1.00
CA HIS A 27 12.70 -16.20 0.76
C HIS A 27 12.15 -15.54 2.03
N LYS A 28 12.18 -16.26 3.16
CA LYS A 28 11.73 -15.73 4.46
C LYS A 28 12.58 -14.54 4.90
N GLY A 29 13.89 -14.59 4.72
CA GLY A 29 14.80 -13.48 5.00
C GLY A 29 14.58 -12.28 4.08
N ARG A 30 14.18 -12.48 2.82
CA ARG A 30 13.75 -11.39 1.92
C ARG A 30 12.42 -10.77 2.36
N VAL A 31 11.45 -11.59 2.77
CA VAL A 31 10.15 -11.10 3.29
C VAL A 31 10.35 -10.33 4.60
N GLU A 32 11.18 -10.84 5.52
CA GLU A 32 11.50 -10.17 6.77
C GLU A 32 12.29 -8.88 6.55
N ARG A 33 13.26 -8.86 5.62
CA ARG A 33 13.95 -7.62 5.24
C ARG A 33 13.02 -6.61 4.58
N ALA A 34 12.15 -7.05 3.66
CA ALA A 34 11.15 -6.19 3.05
C ALA A 34 10.17 -5.65 4.10
N ALA A 35 9.80 -6.45 5.09
CA ALA A 35 8.97 -6.01 6.21
C ALA A 35 9.70 -5.02 7.13
N VAL A 36 10.99 -5.24 7.42
CA VAL A 36 11.83 -4.33 8.22
C VAL A 36 12.12 -3.02 7.48
N GLU A 37 12.39 -3.08 6.18
CA GLU A 37 12.54 -1.91 5.30
C GLU A 37 11.21 -1.16 5.20
N ALA A 38 10.08 -1.86 5.01
CA ALA A 38 8.76 -1.25 5.04
C ALA A 38 8.43 -0.62 6.41
N LEU A 39 8.86 -1.24 7.52
CA LEU A 39 8.75 -0.65 8.88
C LEU A 39 9.67 0.55 9.08
N ALA A 40 10.86 0.56 8.47
CA ALA A 40 11.80 1.67 8.52
C ALA A 40 11.36 2.83 7.61
N GLU A 41 10.81 2.54 6.43
CA GLU A 41 10.18 3.50 5.52
C GLU A 41 8.87 4.03 6.09
N ALA A 42 8.10 3.22 6.82
CA ALA A 42 6.93 3.68 7.57
C ALA A 42 7.28 4.66 8.71
N ARG A 43 8.55 4.76 9.14
CA ARG A 43 9.02 5.88 9.99
C ARG A 43 9.05 7.21 9.24
N LYS A 44 8.91 7.19 7.92
CA LYS A 44 8.74 8.34 7.02
C LYS A 44 7.49 8.11 6.14
N PRO A 45 6.29 8.14 6.72
CA PRO A 45 5.05 7.73 6.05
C PRO A 45 4.85 8.36 4.66
N GLY A 46 5.15 9.66 4.52
CA GLY A 46 5.02 10.37 3.24
C GLY A 46 5.86 9.78 2.12
N GLN A 47 7.12 9.42 2.38
CA GLN A 47 8.01 8.84 1.37
C GLN A 47 7.51 7.47 0.91
N TYR A 48 7.07 6.65 1.87
CA TYR A 48 6.52 5.33 1.58
C TYR A 48 5.24 5.41 0.74
N LEU A 49 4.29 6.26 1.14
CA LEU A 49 3.03 6.46 0.42
C LEU A 49 3.26 7.01 -0.99
N ALA A 50 4.15 7.99 -1.13
CA ALA A 50 4.51 8.55 -2.43
C ALA A 50 5.14 7.50 -3.35
N LYS A 51 6.01 6.65 -2.82
CA LYS A 51 6.59 5.52 -3.57
C LYS A 51 5.51 4.55 -4.05
N LEU A 52 4.55 4.17 -3.20
CA LEU A 52 3.45 3.29 -3.61
C LEU A 52 2.63 3.87 -4.77
N ILE A 53 2.39 5.18 -4.76
CA ILE A 53 1.65 5.88 -5.83
C ILE A 53 2.48 5.98 -7.11
N ARG A 54 3.77 6.30 -7.01
CA ARG A 54 4.66 6.37 -8.19
C ARG A 54 4.90 5.02 -8.84
N ASP A 55 4.98 3.96 -8.04
CA ASP A 55 5.13 2.58 -8.49
C ASP A 55 3.81 1.99 -9.05
N SER A 56 2.71 2.76 -9.06
CA SER A 56 1.38 2.32 -9.43
C SER A 56 1.03 2.59 -10.89
N ASP A 57 0.23 1.70 -11.46
CA ASP A 57 -0.24 1.77 -12.84
C ASP A 57 -1.62 2.43 -12.96
N ALA A 58 -2.44 2.40 -11.91
CA ALA A 58 -3.77 3.02 -11.91
C ALA A 58 -4.20 3.62 -10.57
N ALA A 59 -5.14 4.57 -10.64
CA ALA A 59 -5.84 5.13 -9.50
C ALA A 59 -7.35 5.20 -9.79
N THR A 60 -8.18 5.09 -8.77
CA THR A 60 -9.64 5.17 -8.88
C THR A 60 -10.19 5.91 -7.66
N LEU A 61 -11.09 6.86 -7.89
CA LEU A 61 -11.92 7.44 -6.84
C LEU A 61 -13.11 6.52 -6.61
N VAL A 62 -13.29 6.08 -5.37
CA VAL A 62 -14.30 5.12 -4.95
C VAL A 62 -15.29 5.82 -4.02
N TYR A 63 -16.53 5.90 -4.46
CA TYR A 63 -17.67 6.36 -3.65
C TYR A 63 -18.44 5.12 -3.23
N LEU A 64 -18.49 4.85 -1.93
CA LEU A 64 -19.24 3.71 -1.40
C LEU A 64 -20.74 4.01 -1.54
N PRO A 65 -21.56 3.00 -1.84
CA PRO A 65 -22.99 3.19 -2.02
C PRO A 65 -23.61 3.89 -0.81
N GLY A 66 -24.46 4.88 -1.09
CA GLY A 66 -25.37 5.43 -0.09
C GLY A 66 -26.37 4.39 0.41
N LYS A 67 -27.16 4.74 1.43
CA LYS A 67 -28.17 3.84 2.03
C LYS A 67 -29.14 3.24 1.00
N ASP A 68 -29.41 3.98 -0.07
CA ASP A 68 -30.37 3.64 -1.12
C ASP A 68 -29.70 3.19 -2.44
N GLU A 69 -28.37 3.09 -2.46
CA GLU A 69 -27.59 2.65 -3.61
C GLU A 69 -27.05 1.22 -3.38
N LYS A 70 -26.83 0.47 -4.46
CA LYS A 70 -26.34 -0.92 -4.38
C LYS A 70 -24.89 -1.09 -4.81
N ASP A 71 -24.43 -0.23 -5.72
CA ASP A 71 -23.13 -0.37 -6.36
C ASP A 71 -22.22 0.81 -6.01
N GLU A 72 -20.91 0.55 -5.91
CA GLU A 72 -19.91 1.60 -5.76
C GLU A 72 -19.86 2.45 -7.04
N ARG A 73 -19.83 3.78 -6.90
CA ARG A 73 -19.49 4.68 -8.02
C ARG A 73 -17.97 4.76 -8.10
N LEU A 74 -17.43 4.39 -9.26
CA LEU A 74 -16.00 4.35 -9.54
C LEU A 74 -15.64 5.37 -10.61
N ILE A 75 -14.67 6.24 -10.34
CA ILE A 75 -14.09 7.16 -11.31
C ILE A 75 -12.64 6.80 -11.52
N GLN A 76 -12.31 6.25 -12.68
CA GLN A 76 -10.94 5.93 -13.03
C GLN A 76 -10.15 7.21 -13.30
N VAL A 77 -8.98 7.34 -12.68
CA VAL A 77 -8.08 8.47 -12.88
C VAL A 77 -6.94 8.02 -13.78
N SER A 78 -7.08 8.34 -15.07
CA SER A 78 -6.13 7.91 -16.10
C SER A 78 -4.87 8.79 -16.19
N ASP A 79 -4.91 10.03 -15.68
CA ASP A 79 -3.81 10.98 -15.76
C ASP A 79 -2.63 10.58 -14.84
N PRO A 80 -1.45 10.26 -15.38
CA PRO A 80 -0.26 9.97 -14.57
C PRO A 80 0.26 11.20 -13.81
N GLN A 81 0.09 12.41 -14.35
CA GLN A 81 0.52 13.64 -13.67
C GLN A 81 -0.32 13.91 -12.43
N TRP A 82 -1.60 13.54 -12.45
CA TRP A 82 -2.45 13.55 -11.26
C TRP A 82 -1.87 12.69 -10.15
N ARG A 83 -1.42 11.46 -10.46
CA ARG A 83 -0.78 10.57 -9.48
C ARG A 83 0.54 11.13 -8.95
N GLU A 84 1.36 11.72 -9.81
CA GLU A 84 2.61 12.37 -9.35
C GLU A 84 2.31 13.54 -8.41
N ARG A 85 1.31 14.37 -8.71
CA ARG A 85 0.88 15.46 -7.82
C ARG A 85 0.40 14.94 -6.47
N LEU A 86 -0.38 13.86 -6.46
CA LEU A 86 -0.80 13.21 -5.22
C LEU A 86 0.41 12.71 -4.41
N ALA A 87 1.36 12.04 -5.08
CA ALA A 87 2.58 11.54 -4.45
C ALA A 87 3.41 12.68 -3.85
N ALA A 88 3.59 13.79 -4.57
CA ALA A 88 4.32 14.96 -4.10
C ALA A 88 3.66 15.62 -2.87
N ILE A 89 2.32 15.71 -2.84
CA ILE A 89 1.59 16.23 -1.67
C ILE A 89 1.90 15.37 -0.44
N LEU A 90 1.80 14.05 -0.55
CA LEU A 90 2.06 13.15 0.58
C LEU A 90 3.54 13.13 0.97
N GLU A 91 4.46 13.14 0.00
CA GLU A 91 5.90 13.15 0.28
C GLU A 91 6.34 14.38 1.08
N SER A 92 5.74 15.54 0.78
CA SER A 92 6.06 16.81 1.42
C SER A 92 5.38 17.05 2.77
N ALA A 93 4.43 16.19 3.15
CA ALA A 93 3.66 16.38 4.36
C ALA A 93 4.45 16.00 5.63
N THR A 94 4.13 16.69 6.73
CA THR A 94 4.56 16.31 8.08
C THR A 94 3.49 15.44 8.73
N TYR A 95 3.94 14.36 9.38
CA TYR A 95 3.07 13.33 9.93
C TYR A 95 3.26 13.18 11.44
N GLU A 96 2.16 13.10 12.17
CA GLU A 96 2.12 12.60 13.54
C GLU A 96 1.38 11.26 13.55
N ILE A 97 1.99 10.24 14.14
CA ILE A 97 1.38 8.90 14.25
C ILE A 97 0.43 8.90 15.45
N THR A 98 -0.79 8.42 15.25
CA THR A 98 -1.73 8.15 16.35
C THR A 98 -1.93 6.65 16.53
N ASP A 99 -2.07 6.22 17.78
CA ASP A 99 -2.43 4.87 18.20
C ASP A 99 -3.94 4.60 18.10
N LYS A 100 -4.74 5.62 17.74
CA LYS A 100 -6.18 5.53 17.63
C LYS A 100 -6.58 5.35 16.18
N HIS A 101 -7.38 4.31 15.92
CA HIS A 101 -8.21 4.27 14.71
C HIS A 101 -9.34 5.28 14.88
N LEU A 102 -9.21 6.41 14.22
CA LEU A 102 -10.21 7.44 14.15
C LEU A 102 -11.29 6.95 13.18
N LEU A 103 -12.32 6.30 13.74
CA LEU A 103 -13.50 5.77 13.02
C LEU A 103 -14.09 6.82 12.07
N GLY A 104 -14.10 6.57 10.76
CA GLY A 104 -14.81 7.41 9.78
C GLY A 104 -14.27 7.21 8.36
N ILE A 105 -15.17 6.91 7.42
CA ILE A 105 -14.85 6.78 5.99
C ILE A 105 -15.15 8.12 5.32
N SER A 106 -14.16 8.70 4.68
CA SER A 106 -14.38 9.84 3.78
C SER A 106 -14.75 9.34 2.40
N GLN A 107 -15.65 10.07 1.72
CA GLN A 107 -15.95 9.81 0.32
C GLN A 107 -15.57 11.02 -0.56
N PRO A 108 -14.89 10.79 -1.70
CA PRO A 108 -14.40 9.49 -2.16
C PRO A 108 -13.17 9.04 -1.39
N MET A 109 -12.93 7.73 -1.44
CA MET A 109 -11.65 7.11 -1.13
C MET A 109 -10.81 7.06 -2.40
N ILE A 110 -9.50 7.31 -2.29
CA ILE A 110 -8.57 7.12 -3.42
C ILE A 110 -8.00 5.71 -3.32
N ARG A 111 -8.28 4.84 -4.30
CA ARG A 111 -7.73 3.49 -4.38
C ARG A 111 -6.65 3.42 -5.46
N ILE A 112 -5.47 2.97 -5.09
CA ILE A 112 -4.28 2.87 -5.94
C ILE A 112 -4.01 1.40 -6.23
N TYR A 113 -3.71 1.12 -7.50
CA TYR A 113 -3.52 -0.24 -8.00
C TYR A 113 -2.15 -0.42 -8.64
N LYS A 114 -1.55 -1.59 -8.38
CA LYS A 114 -0.34 -2.07 -9.03
C LYS A 114 -0.56 -3.47 -9.58
N ASN A 115 -0.31 -3.66 -10.87
CA ASN A 115 -0.59 -4.90 -11.60
C ASN A 115 -2.02 -5.42 -11.38
N GLY A 116 -3.01 -4.52 -11.34
CA GLY A 116 -4.42 -4.85 -11.11
C GLY A 116 -4.82 -5.19 -9.67
N ALA A 117 -3.89 -5.20 -8.72
CA ALA A 117 -4.17 -5.42 -7.30
C ALA A 117 -4.15 -4.09 -6.52
N PRO A 118 -5.07 -3.87 -5.55
CA PRO A 118 -5.05 -2.67 -4.72
C PRO A 118 -3.85 -2.72 -3.76
N VAL A 119 -3.01 -1.68 -3.79
CA VAL A 119 -1.81 -1.56 -2.94
C VAL A 119 -1.92 -0.45 -1.89
N LEU A 120 -2.83 0.51 -2.10
CA LEU A 120 -3.13 1.57 -1.15
C LEU A 120 -4.60 1.99 -1.31
N SER A 121 -5.30 2.12 -0.20
CA SER A 121 -6.59 2.81 -0.13
C SER A 121 -6.46 3.99 0.83
N LEU A 122 -6.65 5.20 0.33
CA LEU A 122 -6.45 6.44 1.07
C LEU A 122 -7.80 7.08 1.40
N MET A 123 -8.09 7.21 2.69
CA MET A 123 -9.22 7.98 3.20
C MET A 123 -8.69 9.21 3.94
N MET A 124 -9.51 10.27 4.05
CA MET A 124 -9.12 11.55 4.61
C MET A 124 -10.25 12.22 5.37
N ARG A 125 -10.01 12.64 6.61
CA ARG A 125 -11.02 13.37 7.38
C ARG A 125 -10.39 14.50 8.17
N GLY A 126 -10.77 15.73 7.88
CA GLY A 126 -10.20 16.90 8.54
C GLY A 126 -8.67 16.87 8.43
N LYS A 127 -7.99 16.71 9.56
CA LYS A 127 -6.53 16.64 9.68
C LYS A 127 -5.96 15.22 9.66
N VAL A 128 -6.74 14.23 9.23
CA VAL A 128 -6.38 12.81 9.30
C VAL A 128 -6.31 12.23 7.90
N ILE A 129 -5.27 11.45 7.65
CA ILE A 129 -5.16 10.54 6.51
C ILE A 129 -5.11 9.12 7.05
N SER A 130 -5.95 8.25 6.51
CA SER A 130 -6.02 6.83 6.85
C SER A 130 -5.57 6.02 5.64
N PRO A 131 -4.26 5.71 5.54
CA PRO A 131 -3.74 4.87 4.48
C PRO A 131 -3.90 3.40 4.86
N TYR A 132 -4.74 2.67 4.13
CA TYR A 132 -4.82 1.22 4.24
C TYR A 132 -3.87 0.59 3.23
N CYS A 133 -2.75 0.08 3.74
CA CYS A 133 -1.72 -0.63 2.99
C CYS A 133 -0.96 -1.59 3.92
N ASP A 134 -0.12 -2.47 3.36
CA ASP A 134 0.53 -3.53 4.14
C ASP A 134 1.43 -3.02 5.28
N ALA A 135 2.08 -1.86 5.10
CA ALA A 135 3.09 -1.34 6.03
C ALA A 135 2.56 -0.33 7.05
N ILE A 136 1.44 0.35 6.76
CA ILE A 136 0.86 1.36 7.64
C ILE A 136 -0.54 0.89 8.02
N GLN A 137 -0.70 0.58 9.30
CA GLN A 137 -1.96 0.09 9.87
C GLN A 137 -2.59 1.10 10.82
N SER A 138 -2.09 2.35 10.86
CA SER A 138 -2.57 3.39 11.76
C SER A 138 -2.98 4.63 10.99
N ASP A 139 -3.87 5.41 11.57
CA ASP A 139 -4.17 6.74 11.05
C ASP A 139 -2.98 7.68 11.26
N LEU A 140 -2.85 8.62 10.35
CA LEU A 140 -1.80 9.63 10.35
C LEU A 140 -2.44 11.01 10.47
N ILE A 141 -2.00 11.78 11.46
CA ILE A 141 -2.38 13.18 11.59
C ILE A 141 -1.45 13.99 10.70
N VAL A 142 -2.06 14.88 9.91
CA VAL A 142 -1.39 15.81 9.01
C VAL A 142 -1.95 17.22 9.21
N HIS A 143 -1.26 18.20 8.64
CA HIS A 143 -1.81 19.55 8.53
C HIS A 143 -3.04 19.59 7.63
N GLU A 144 -4.00 20.47 7.92
CA GLU A 144 -5.29 20.55 7.20
C GLU A 144 -5.11 20.96 5.73
N GLU A 145 -4.06 21.72 5.44
CA GLU A 145 -3.65 22.12 4.11
C GLU A 145 -3.29 20.93 3.22
N VAL A 146 -2.83 19.82 3.81
CA VAL A 146 -2.49 18.58 3.09
C VAL A 146 -3.77 17.92 2.57
N THR A 147 -4.74 17.68 3.46
CA THR A 147 -6.02 17.06 3.06
C THR A 147 -6.80 17.99 2.12
N ALA A 148 -6.79 19.31 2.35
CA ALA A 148 -7.38 20.29 1.44
C ALA A 148 -6.75 20.27 0.04
N SER A 149 -5.43 20.10 -0.06
CA SER A 149 -4.74 19.96 -1.35
C SER A 149 -5.15 18.69 -2.09
N ILE A 150 -5.32 17.58 -1.37
CA ILE A 150 -5.79 16.33 -1.98
C ILE A 150 -7.27 16.47 -2.41
N TRP A 151 -8.11 17.14 -1.62
CA TRP A 151 -9.51 17.43 -2.00
C TRP A 151 -9.61 18.27 -3.28
N LYS A 152 -8.75 19.28 -3.44
CA LYS A 152 -8.67 20.04 -4.69
C LYS A 152 -8.30 19.15 -5.86
N LEU A 153 -7.36 18.24 -5.66
CA LEU A 153 -6.91 17.30 -6.69
C LEU A 153 -8.02 16.31 -7.07
N ILE A 154 -8.83 15.83 -6.12
CA ILE A 154 -10.03 15.01 -6.36
C ILE A 154 -11.06 15.79 -7.20
N ALA A 155 -11.31 17.06 -6.85
CA ALA A 155 -12.31 17.88 -7.53
C ALA A 155 -11.98 18.16 -9.01
N GLU A 156 -10.73 18.01 -9.44
CA GLU A 156 -10.35 18.06 -10.86
C GLU A 156 -10.93 16.89 -11.67
N GLN A 157 -11.16 15.74 -11.03
CA GLN A 157 -11.69 14.54 -11.67
C GLN A 157 -13.21 14.41 -11.49
N ASP A 158 -13.73 14.93 -10.36
CA ASP A 158 -15.16 15.01 -10.10
C ASP A 158 -15.52 16.39 -9.52
N PRO A 159 -15.85 17.38 -10.36
CA PRO A 159 -16.20 18.72 -9.90
C PRO A 159 -17.54 18.81 -9.16
N LYS A 160 -18.30 17.70 -9.08
CA LYS A 160 -19.53 17.56 -8.27
C LYS A 160 -19.45 16.27 -7.43
N PRO A 161 -18.62 16.25 -6.37
CA PRO A 161 -18.48 15.09 -5.50
C PRO A 161 -19.76 14.78 -4.72
#